data_AF-C5L4J2-F1
#
_entry.id   AF-C5L4J2-F1
#
_cell.length_a   1.000
_cell.length_b   1.000
_cell.length_c   1.000
_cell.angle_alpha   90.00
_cell.angle_beta   90.00
_cell.angle_gamma   90.00
#
_symmetry.space_group_name_H-M   'P 1'
#
loop_
_entity.id
_entity.type
_entity.pdbx_description
1 polymer ?
#
loop_
_entity_poly.entity_id
_entity_poly.type
_entity_poly.pdbx_seq_one_letter_code
_entity_poly.pdbx_strand_id
1 'polypeptide(L)'
;MGMSKYAMKLMDSIKRWEKNLNIVNEVLNAWLTVQRKWMYLESIFLDSDDIRLQLPEEAKKFDKIHKVFKELMERTAASPNAIQACCGNDRLNELKGLTAELDRTQKSLTDYLDTKRALFPRFYFISDDELLSILGSSDPQAVQPHSLKLFDNAKEIVFKPGSK
;
A
#
# COMPACT_ATOMS: atom_id res chain seq x y z
N MET A 1 -20.18 -33.09 -14.90
CA MET A 1 -19.68 -33.93 -16.01
C MET A 1 -19.41 -35.34 -15.47
N GLY A 2 -20.41 -36.21 -15.50
CA GLY A 2 -20.30 -37.59 -14.99
C GLY A 2 -20.32 -38.59 -16.14
N MET A 3 -19.42 -39.59 -16.04
CA MET A 3 -19.49 -40.91 -16.67
C MET A 3 -19.11 -41.02 -18.17
N SER A 4 -17.81 -40.99 -18.43
CA SER A 4 -17.19 -41.65 -19.59
C SER A 4 -15.90 -42.35 -19.14
N LYS A 5 -15.57 -43.49 -19.75
CA LYS A 5 -14.36 -44.30 -19.46
C LYS A 5 -13.06 -43.49 -19.64
N TYR A 6 -13.12 -42.47 -20.51
CA TYR A 6 -12.07 -41.49 -20.74
C TYR A 6 -12.05 -40.38 -19.68
N ALA A 7 -13.20 -40.06 -19.08
CA ALA A 7 -13.30 -39.10 -17.99
C ALA A 7 -12.57 -39.60 -16.73
N MET A 8 -12.48 -40.91 -16.49
CA MET A 8 -11.76 -41.47 -15.35
C MET A 8 -10.24 -41.26 -15.46
N LYS A 9 -9.64 -41.46 -16.65
CA LYS A 9 -8.21 -41.14 -16.89
C LYS A 9 -7.92 -39.64 -16.87
N LEU A 10 -8.89 -38.81 -17.24
CA LEU A 10 -8.77 -37.35 -17.20
C LEU A 10 -9.08 -36.77 -15.81
N MET A 11 -9.77 -37.52 -14.94
CA MET A 11 -10.24 -37.03 -13.65
C MET A 11 -9.09 -36.58 -12.76
N ASP A 12 -7.99 -37.33 -12.75
CA ASP A 12 -6.80 -36.96 -11.96
C ASP A 12 -6.13 -35.69 -12.51
N SER A 13 -6.13 -35.52 -13.83
CA SER A 13 -5.64 -34.31 -14.47
C SER A 13 -6.55 -33.10 -14.17
N ILE A 14 -7.86 -33.29 -14.23
CA ILE A 14 -8.86 -32.25 -13.91
C ILE A 14 -8.73 -31.82 -12.45
N LYS A 15 -8.67 -32.77 -11.51
CA LYS A 15 -8.49 -32.48 -10.07
C LYS A 15 -7.19 -31.74 -9.80
N ARG A 16 -6.10 -32.11 -10.48
CA ARG A 16 -4.81 -31.41 -10.37
C ARG A 16 -4.91 -29.97 -10.87
N TRP A 17 -5.53 -29.75 -12.02
CA TRP A 17 -5.74 -28.41 -12.55
C TRP A 17 -6.65 -27.57 -11.67
N GLU A 18 -7.75 -28.14 -11.18
CA GLU A 18 -8.66 -27.49 -10.23
C GLU A 18 -7.90 -27.03 -8.97
N LYS A 19 -7.09 -27.91 -8.37
CA LYS A 19 -6.25 -27.56 -7.22
C LYS A 19 -5.27 -26.43 -7.55
N ASN A 20 -4.55 -26.54 -8.67
CA ASN A 20 -3.57 -25.53 -9.06
C ASN A 20 -4.23 -24.17 -9.35
N LEU A 21 -5.36 -24.15 -10.04
CA LEU A 21 -6.11 -22.94 -10.36
C LEU A 21 -6.68 -22.27 -9.10
N ASN A 22 -7.15 -23.05 -8.13
CA ASN A 22 -7.57 -22.51 -6.84
C ASN A 22 -6.40 -21.83 -6.11
N ILE A 23 -5.23 -22.46 -6.06
CA ILE A 23 -4.02 -21.86 -5.46
C ILE A 23 -3.63 -20.59 -6.19
N VAL A 24 -3.62 -20.60 -7.53
CA VAL A 24 -3.33 -19.41 -8.34
C VAL A 24 -4.31 -18.28 -8.00
N ASN A 25 -5.60 -18.56 -7.93
CA ASN A 25 -6.61 -17.57 -7.60
C ASN A 25 -6.40 -16.96 -6.20
N GLU A 26 -6.13 -17.79 -5.18
CA GLU A 26 -5.83 -17.30 -3.84
C GLU A 26 -4.59 -16.41 -3.80
N VAL A 27 -3.52 -16.85 -4.47
CA VAL A 27 -2.26 -16.11 -4.54
C VAL A 27 -2.44 -14.78 -5.27
N LEU A 28 -3.14 -14.75 -6.40
CA LEU A 28 -3.38 -13.52 -7.16
C LEU A 28 -4.21 -12.52 -6.35
N ASN A 29 -5.23 -12.97 -5.62
CA ASN A 29 -6.03 -12.10 -4.75
C ASN A 29 -5.19 -11.50 -3.61
N ALA A 30 -4.33 -12.30 -2.98
CA ALA A 30 -3.38 -11.81 -1.99
C ALA A 30 -2.39 -10.81 -2.61
N TRP A 31 -1.87 -11.11 -3.80
CA TRP A 31 -0.91 -10.26 -4.50
C TRP A 31 -1.49 -8.90 -4.87
N LEU A 32 -2.69 -8.86 -5.44
CA LEU A 32 -3.38 -7.62 -5.76
C LEU A 32 -3.64 -6.78 -4.50
N THR A 33 -3.87 -7.44 -3.36
CA THR A 33 -4.02 -6.75 -2.07
C THR A 33 -2.71 -6.13 -1.60
N VAL A 34 -1.61 -6.87 -1.66
CA VAL A 34 -0.25 -6.37 -1.39
C VAL A 34 0.07 -5.18 -2.30
N GLN A 35 -0.16 -5.32 -3.61
CA GLN A 35 0.13 -4.28 -4.59
C GLN A 35 -0.62 -2.97 -4.29
N ARG A 36 -1.93 -3.04 -4.04
CA ARG A 36 -2.72 -1.83 -3.72
C ARG A 36 -2.20 -1.12 -2.47
N LYS A 37 -1.91 -1.87 -1.40
CA LYS A 37 -1.39 -1.31 -0.14
C LYS A 37 0.02 -0.75 -0.30
N TRP A 38 0.87 -1.45 -1.04
CA TRP A 38 2.21 -1.01 -1.35
C TRP A 38 2.19 0.28 -2.17
N MET A 39 1.37 0.40 -3.21
CA MET A 39 1.25 1.62 -4.02
C MET A 39 0.82 2.84 -3.19
N TYR A 40 -0.12 2.66 -2.27
CA TYR A 40 -0.53 3.74 -1.37
C TYR A 40 0.65 4.23 -0.52
N LEU A 41 1.37 3.32 0.14
CA LEU A 41 2.52 3.69 0.97
C LEU A 41 3.72 4.19 0.14
N GLU A 42 3.88 3.71 -1.11
CA GLU A 42 4.90 4.18 -2.04
C GLU A 42 4.73 5.67 -2.33
N SER A 43 3.52 6.11 -2.66
CA SER A 43 3.23 7.53 -2.93
C SER A 43 3.46 8.46 -1.73
N ILE A 44 3.57 7.90 -0.52
CA ILE A 44 3.76 8.67 0.72
C ILE A 44 5.24 8.69 1.11
N PHE A 45 5.90 7.53 1.08
CA PHE A 45 7.28 7.38 1.54
C PHE A 45 8.32 7.55 0.44
N LEU A 46 8.00 7.44 -0.85
CA LEU A 46 8.96 7.71 -1.92
C LEU A 46 8.84 9.13 -2.49
N ASP A 47 7.64 9.69 -2.51
CA ASP A 47 7.41 11.02 -3.11
C ASP A 47 7.61 12.19 -2.12
N SER A 48 7.66 11.92 -0.81
CA SER A 48 7.85 12.96 0.23
C SER A 48 8.98 12.63 1.20
N ASP A 49 10.13 13.29 1.01
CA ASP A 49 11.27 13.22 1.93
C ASP A 49 10.93 13.78 3.33
N ASP A 50 10.07 14.81 3.39
CA ASP A 50 9.63 15.42 4.66
C ASP A 50 8.82 14.43 5.52
N ILE A 51 7.97 13.59 4.92
CA ILE A 51 7.28 12.52 5.66
C ILE A 51 8.29 11.49 6.17
N ARG A 52 9.29 11.09 5.36
CA ARG A 52 10.33 10.14 5.79
C ARG A 52 11.13 10.66 6.99
N LEU A 53 11.39 11.96 7.05
CA LEU A 53 12.08 12.60 8.18
C LEU A 53 11.21 12.59 9.45
N GLN A 54 9.89 12.71 9.30
CA GLN A 54 8.96 12.68 10.43
C GLN A 54 8.63 11.25 10.91
N LEU A 55 8.71 10.27 10.02
CA LEU A 55 8.40 8.86 10.27
C LEU A 55 9.57 7.94 9.86
N PRO A 56 10.76 8.09 10.48
CA PRO A 56 11.97 7.40 10.02
C PRO A 56 11.94 5.89 10.24
N GLU A 57 11.26 5.42 11.29
CA GLU A 57 11.14 3.99 11.57
C GLU A 57 10.17 3.30 10.62
N GLU A 58 9.05 3.95 10.28
CA GLU A 58 8.07 3.48 9.30
C GLU A 58 8.66 3.50 7.90
N ALA A 59 9.42 4.54 7.53
CA ALA A 59 10.15 4.60 6.27
C ALA A 59 11.12 3.42 6.13
N LYS A 60 11.91 3.10 7.17
CA LYS A 60 12.80 1.93 7.17
C LYS A 60 12.06 0.60 7.05
N LYS A 61 10.88 0.47 7.67
CA LYS A 61 10.03 -0.72 7.52
C LYS A 61 9.54 -0.83 6.07
N PHE A 62 9.05 0.28 5.50
CA PHE A 62 8.59 0.33 4.12
C PHE A 62 9.70 0.00 3.13
N ASP A 63 10.92 0.51 3.31
CA ASP A 63 12.06 0.21 2.42
C ASP A 63 12.36 -1.30 2.35
N LYS A 64 12.25 -2.01 3.48
CA LYS A 64 12.41 -3.48 3.53
C LYS A 64 11.31 -4.17 2.73
N ILE A 65 10.05 -3.76 2.94
CA ILE A 65 8.90 -4.31 2.21
C ILE A 65 9.04 -4.01 0.71
N HIS A 66 9.41 -2.79 0.35
CA HIS A 66 9.62 -2.34 -1.02
C HIS A 66 10.68 -3.20 -1.73
N LYS A 67 11.82 -3.43 -1.08
CA LYS A 67 12.87 -4.30 -1.63
C LYS A 67 12.37 -5.72 -1.91
N VAL A 68 11.73 -6.35 -0.92
CA VAL A 68 11.21 -7.73 -1.06
C VAL A 68 10.15 -7.80 -2.16
N PHE A 69 9.21 -6.85 -2.20
CA PHE A 69 8.17 -6.81 -3.21
C PHE A 69 8.74 -6.56 -4.61
N LYS A 70 9.74 -5.69 -4.76
CA LYS A 70 10.39 -5.43 -6.05
C LYS A 70 11.13 -6.67 -6.57
N GLU A 71 11.92 -7.34 -5.72
CA GLU A 71 12.59 -8.60 -6.06
C GLU A 71 11.57 -9.69 -6.48
N LEU A 72 10.40 -9.71 -5.83
CA LEU A 72 9.29 -10.60 -6.18
C LEU A 72 8.76 -10.32 -7.59
N MET A 73 8.52 -9.04 -7.90
CA MET A 73 8.00 -8.61 -9.19
C MET A 73 9.00 -8.86 -10.32
N GLU A 74 10.29 -8.58 -10.09
CA GLU A 74 11.38 -8.83 -11.06
C GLU A 74 11.53 -10.33 -11.37
N ARG A 75 11.55 -11.19 -10.34
CA ARG A 75 11.58 -12.65 -10.53
C ARG A 75 10.38 -13.17 -11.32
N THR A 76 9.22 -12.56 -11.11
CA THR A 76 7.97 -12.97 -11.78
C THR A 76 7.92 -12.46 -13.21
N ALA A 77 8.45 -11.26 -13.49
CA ALA A 77 8.62 -10.76 -14.85
C ALA A 77 9.59 -11.64 -15.66
N ALA A 78 10.65 -12.18 -15.02
CA ALA A 78 11.60 -13.08 -15.67
C ALA A 78 11.00 -14.46 -16.01
N SER A 79 10.02 -14.95 -15.24
CA SER A 79 9.29 -16.19 -15.53
C SER A 79 7.76 -15.99 -15.41
N PRO A 80 7.09 -15.59 -16.50
CA PRO A 80 5.68 -15.19 -16.48
C PRO A 80 4.68 -16.35 -16.37
N ASN A 81 5.14 -17.58 -16.12
CA ASN A 81 4.25 -18.73 -15.96
C ASN A 81 3.50 -18.64 -14.63
N ALA A 82 2.19 -18.36 -14.68
CA ALA A 82 1.36 -18.15 -13.49
C ALA A 82 1.36 -19.33 -12.52
N ILE A 83 1.39 -20.58 -13.03
CA ILE A 83 1.44 -21.78 -12.19
C ILE A 83 2.77 -21.86 -11.45
N GLN A 84 3.89 -21.59 -12.13
CA GLN A 84 5.21 -21.58 -11.47
C GLN A 84 5.33 -20.42 -10.47
N ALA A 85 4.85 -19.24 -10.83
CA ALA A 85 4.90 -18.04 -9.98
C ALA A 85 4.03 -18.16 -8.72
N CYS A 86 2.86 -18.82 -8.81
CA CYS A 86 1.92 -18.92 -7.70
C CYS A 86 2.03 -20.23 -6.91
N CYS A 87 2.31 -21.35 -7.57
CA CYS A 87 2.38 -22.66 -6.90
C CYS A 87 3.79 -23.01 -6.39
N GLY A 88 4.81 -22.19 -6.68
CA GLY A 88 6.17 -22.35 -6.17
C GLY A 88 6.37 -21.71 -4.78
N ASN A 89 7.15 -22.37 -3.92
CA ASN A 89 7.79 -21.80 -2.73
C ASN A 89 6.88 -21.04 -1.75
N ASP A 90 5.72 -21.59 -1.41
CA ASP A 90 4.85 -21.05 -0.36
C ASP A 90 4.47 -19.55 -0.54
N ARG A 91 4.30 -19.14 -1.80
CA ARG A 91 4.02 -17.75 -2.20
C ARG A 91 2.84 -17.12 -1.45
N LEU A 92 1.81 -17.90 -1.13
CA LEU A 92 0.65 -17.40 -0.42
C LEU A 92 1.02 -16.89 0.97
N ASN A 93 1.86 -17.61 1.71
CA ASN A 93 2.29 -17.19 3.04
C ASN A 93 3.26 -16.01 2.98
N GLU A 94 4.14 -15.95 1.98
CA GLU A 94 4.99 -14.78 1.71
C GLU A 94 4.14 -13.51 1.50
N LEU A 95 3.12 -13.58 0.63
CA LEU A 95 2.22 -12.45 0.37
C LEU A 95 1.35 -12.08 1.59
N LYS A 96 0.90 -13.07 2.38
CA LYS A 96 0.19 -12.80 3.65
C LYS A 96 1.11 -12.09 4.66
N GLY A 97 2.38 -12.48 4.74
CA GLY A 97 3.39 -11.80 5.55
C GLY A 97 3.58 -10.35 5.12
N LEU A 98 3.77 -10.11 3.82
CA LEU A 98 3.87 -8.76 3.27
C LEU A 98 2.62 -7.92 3.55
N THR A 99 1.42 -8.51 3.42
CA THR A 99 0.16 -7.83 3.74
C THR A 99 0.13 -7.39 5.21
N ALA A 100 0.51 -8.27 6.13
CA ALA A 100 0.52 -7.96 7.56
C ALA A 100 1.53 -6.85 7.92
N GLU A 101 2.70 -6.82 7.28
CA GLU A 101 3.69 -5.75 7.49
C GLU A 101 3.23 -4.42 6.89
N LEU A 102 2.57 -4.44 5.73
CA LEU A 102 1.94 -3.26 5.13
C LEU A 102 0.81 -2.72 6.01
N ASP A 103 -0.03 -3.59 6.58
CA ASP A 103 -1.11 -3.21 7.50
C ASP A 103 -0.57 -2.55 8.77
N ARG A 104 0.53 -3.09 9.33
CA ARG A 104 1.19 -2.49 10.49
C ARG A 104 1.72 -1.10 10.17
N THR A 105 2.35 -0.94 9.01
CA THR A 105 2.90 0.35 8.57
C THR A 105 1.79 1.36 8.32
N GLN A 106 0.71 0.94 7.66
CA GLN A 106 -0.48 1.77 7.43
C GLN A 106 -1.13 2.20 8.75
N LYS A 107 -1.24 1.29 9.73
CA LYS A 107 -1.77 1.62 11.05
C LYS A 107 -0.91 2.67 11.77
N SER A 108 0.42 2.49 11.79
CA SER A 108 1.32 3.47 12.41
C SER A 108 1.21 4.86 11.75
N LEU A 109 1.02 4.90 10.43
CA LEU A 109 0.75 6.15 9.72
C LEU A 109 -0.57 6.79 10.18
N THR A 110 -1.67 6.02 10.26
CA THR A 110 -2.95 6.51 10.76
C THR A 110 -2.84 7.05 12.19
N ASP A 111 -2.19 6.32 13.09
CA ASP A 111 -1.99 6.74 14.49
C ASP A 111 -1.20 8.08 14.56
N TYR A 112 -0.22 8.25 13.67
CA TYR A 112 0.52 9.50 13.54
C TYR A 112 -0.37 10.66 13.04
N LEU A 113 -1.19 10.44 12.01
CA LEU A 113 -2.12 11.45 11.49
C LEU A 113 -3.15 11.86 12.55
N ASP A 114 -3.67 10.90 13.31
CA ASP A 114 -4.61 11.17 14.39
C ASP A 114 -3.97 11.97 15.53
N THR A 115 -2.68 11.73 15.82
CA THR A 115 -1.92 12.57 16.75
C THR A 115 -1.84 14.03 16.25
N LYS A 116 -1.63 14.24 14.94
CA LYS A 116 -1.62 15.59 14.35
C LYS A 116 -3.00 16.24 14.39
N ARG A 117 -4.08 15.46 14.17
CA ARG A 117 -5.46 15.94 14.31
C ARG A 117 -5.82 16.31 15.75
N ALA A 118 -5.33 15.56 16.74
CA ALA A 118 -5.55 15.88 18.14
C ALA A 118 -4.86 17.20 18.55
N LEU A 119 -3.68 17.49 17.98
CA LEU A 119 -2.96 18.76 18.21
C LEU A 119 -3.64 19.94 17.52
N PHE A 120 -4.23 19.75 16.34
CA PHE A 120 -4.95 20.78 15.62
C PHE A 120 -6.30 20.26 15.09
N PRO A 121 -7.39 20.42 15.86
CA PRO A 121 -8.69 19.83 15.54
C PRO A 121 -9.31 20.23 14.18
N ARG A 122 -8.84 21.30 13.53
CA ARG A 122 -9.31 21.62 12.16
C ARG A 122 -8.88 20.57 11.13
N PHE A 123 -7.82 19.80 11.38
CA PHE A 123 -7.43 18.70 10.49
C PHE A 123 -8.43 17.53 10.44
N TYR A 124 -9.47 17.51 11.29
CA TYR A 124 -10.60 16.59 11.12
C TYR A 124 -11.49 16.94 9.91
N PHE A 125 -11.38 18.14 9.33
CA PHE A 125 -12.18 18.58 8.17
C PHE A 125 -11.55 18.22 6.81
N ILE A 126 -10.38 17.59 6.80
CA ILE A 126 -9.65 17.21 5.59
C ILE A 126 -9.32 15.71 5.62
N SER A 127 -9.18 15.12 4.43
CA SER A 127 -8.86 13.68 4.32
C SER A 127 -7.42 13.37 4.75
N ASP A 128 -7.08 12.08 4.90
CA ASP A 128 -5.72 11.64 5.17
C ASP A 128 -4.76 12.11 4.07
N ASP A 129 -5.12 11.97 2.80
CA ASP A 129 -4.30 12.41 1.65
C ASP A 129 -4.05 13.92 1.66
N GLU A 130 -5.08 14.70 2.02
CA GLU A 130 -4.96 16.16 2.13
C GLU A 130 -4.06 16.56 3.31
N LEU A 131 -4.21 15.89 4.45
CA LEU A 131 -3.35 16.11 5.61
C LEU A 131 -1.90 15.72 5.31
N LEU A 132 -1.68 14.60 4.61
CA LEU A 132 -0.36 14.18 4.17
C LEU A 132 0.26 15.18 3.19
N SER A 133 -0.53 15.80 2.30
CA SER A 133 -0.02 16.85 1.40
C SER A 133 0.47 18.09 2.14
N ILE A 134 -0.13 18.40 3.30
CA ILE A 134 0.30 19.50 4.18
C ILE A 134 1.53 19.11 4.97
N LEU A 135 1.55 17.90 5.56
CA LEU A 135 2.63 17.43 6.42
C LEU A 135 3.88 17.00 5.64
N GLY A 136 3.72 16.62 4.38
CA GLY A 136 4.78 16.17 3.49
C GLY A 136 5.51 17.30 2.77
N SER A 137 5.28 18.55 3.19
CA SER A 137 6.03 19.71 2.76
C SER A 137 6.38 20.58 3.96
N SER A 138 7.64 21.01 4.03
CA SER A 138 8.08 22.05 4.96
C SER A 138 7.61 23.47 4.57
N ASP A 139 7.01 23.64 3.39
CA ASP A 139 6.49 24.91 2.90
C ASP A 139 5.12 25.25 3.54
N PRO A 140 5.02 26.36 4.30
CA PRO A 140 3.74 26.81 4.86
C PRO A 140 2.64 27.04 3.81
N GLN A 141 2.99 27.29 2.53
CA GLN A 141 1.98 27.45 1.48
C GLN A 141 1.25 26.16 1.13
N ALA A 142 1.74 24.99 1.55
CA ALA A 142 1.05 23.71 1.34
C ALA A 142 -0.34 23.65 2.00
N VAL A 143 -0.61 24.49 3.01
CA VAL A 143 -1.93 24.59 3.65
C VAL A 143 -2.94 25.40 2.81
N GLN A 144 -2.45 26.23 1.88
CA GLN A 144 -3.27 27.20 1.15
C GLN A 144 -4.45 26.58 0.37
N PRO A 145 -4.27 25.45 -0.35
CA PRO A 145 -5.37 24.77 -1.05
C PRO A 145 -6.48 24.28 -0.12
N HIS A 146 -6.14 24.04 1.15
CA HIS A 146 -7.02 23.47 2.16
C HIS A 146 -7.67 24.51 3.08
N SER A 147 -7.34 25.80 2.91
CA SER A 147 -7.79 26.89 3.80
C SER A 147 -9.31 26.96 3.95
N LEU A 148 -10.07 26.84 2.86
CA LEU A 148 -11.54 26.86 2.88
C LEU A 148 -12.17 25.68 3.62
N LYS A 149 -11.48 24.53 3.67
CA LYS A 149 -11.94 23.36 4.42
C LYS A 149 -11.60 23.46 5.89
N LEU A 150 -10.42 24.01 6.20
CA LEU A 150 -9.96 24.18 7.56
C LEU A 150 -10.66 25.34 8.26
N PHE A 151 -11.00 26.42 7.55
CA PHE A 151 -11.53 27.66 8.09
C PHE A 151 -12.75 28.16 7.34
N ASP A 152 -13.84 28.37 8.10
CA ASP A 152 -15.03 29.01 7.57
C ASP A 152 -14.73 30.46 7.15
N ASN A 153 -15.21 30.83 5.96
CA ASN A 153 -15.03 32.14 5.34
C ASN A 153 -13.58 32.65 5.20
N ALA A 154 -12.56 31.78 5.25
CA ALA A 154 -11.17 32.16 5.03
C ALA A 154 -10.57 31.44 3.81
N LYS A 155 -10.62 32.11 2.66
CA LYS A 155 -10.14 31.56 1.38
C LYS A 155 -8.62 31.60 1.23
N GLU A 156 -7.99 32.67 1.71
CA GLU A 156 -6.59 32.98 1.44
C GLU A 156 -5.84 33.34 2.72
N ILE A 157 -4.62 32.81 2.87
CA ILE A 157 -3.72 33.12 3.97
C ILE A 157 -2.53 33.89 3.37
N VAL A 158 -2.40 35.16 3.75
CA VAL A 158 -1.31 36.00 3.21
C VAL A 158 -0.04 35.78 4.02
N PHE A 159 0.92 35.07 3.43
CA PHE A 159 2.25 34.88 4.00
C PHE A 159 3.11 36.13 3.79
N LYS A 160 3.68 36.67 4.86
CA LYS A 160 4.67 37.76 4.78
C LYS A 160 6.07 37.19 5.04
N PRO A 161 7.10 37.62 4.30
CA PRO A 161 8.48 37.31 4.64
C PRO A 161 8.73 37.76 6.08
N GLY A 162 9.22 36.86 6.93
CA GLY A 162 9.53 37.20 8.31
C GLY A 162 10.59 38.31 8.33
N SER A 163 10.24 39.48 8.87
CA SER A 163 11.24 40.44 9.32
C SER A 163 12.02 39.77 10.46
N LYS A 164 13.30 39.47 10.21
CA LYS A 164 14.22 38.97 11.22
C LYS A 164 14.30 39.91 12.41
#